data_AF-A0AAN3R1H1-F1
#
_entry.id   AF-A0AAN3R1H1-F1
#
_cell.length_a   1.000
_cell.length_b   1.000
_cell.length_c   1.000
_cell.angle_alpha   90.00
_cell.angle_beta   90.00
_cell.angle_gamma   90.00
#
_symmetry.space_group_name_H-M   'P 1'
#
loop_
_entity.id
_entity.type
_entity.pdbx_description
1 polymer ?
#
loop_
_entity_poly.entity_id
_entity_poly.type
_entity_poly.pdbx_seq_one_letter_code
_entity_poly.pdbx_strand_id
1 'polypeptide(L)'
;MDKLFTISGVDFLAEDFQDDISEFQDIIPILQDFQEELKLEKIKCTDENDCCFKTKENYICELVGALTEDDEFYSLKELRSDYNRFKDEMLYPFGIQVYKCTSCNKWIINLLEE
;
A
#
# COMPACT_ATOMS: atom_id res chain seq x y z
N MET A 1 -16.18 -7.22 11.94
CA MET A 1 -15.29 -7.05 10.78
C MET A 1 -14.64 -5.69 10.95
N ASP A 2 -13.37 -5.68 11.32
CA ASP A 2 -12.64 -4.43 11.53
C ASP A 2 -12.10 -3.95 10.19
N LYS A 3 -12.78 -2.96 9.62
CA LYS A 3 -12.35 -2.28 8.40
C LYS A 3 -11.20 -1.34 8.70
N LEU A 4 -10.11 -1.48 7.97
CA LEU A 4 -8.92 -0.65 8.13
C LEU A 4 -8.98 0.59 7.25
N PHE A 5 -9.23 0.42 5.95
CA PHE A 5 -9.32 1.51 4.97
C PHE A 5 -10.14 1.09 3.74
N THR A 6 -10.50 2.06 2.90
CA THR A 6 -11.24 1.83 1.66
C THR A 6 -10.54 2.54 0.50
N ILE A 7 -10.21 1.82 -0.57
CA ILE A 7 -9.61 2.42 -1.78
C ILE A 7 -10.55 2.19 -2.96
N SER A 8 -10.92 3.25 -3.68
CA SER A 8 -11.81 3.15 -4.86
C SER A 8 -13.12 2.36 -4.58
N GLY A 9 -13.64 2.45 -3.36
CA GLY A 9 -14.86 1.74 -2.93
C GLY A 9 -14.68 0.26 -2.56
N VAL A 10 -13.44 -0.25 -2.53
CA VAL A 10 -13.11 -1.61 -2.07
C VAL A 10 -12.57 -1.55 -0.65
N ASP A 11 -13.19 -2.29 0.26
CA ASP A 11 -12.83 -2.33 1.67
C ASP A 11 -11.67 -3.30 1.94
N PHE A 12 -10.76 -2.90 2.83
CA PHE A 12 -9.66 -3.72 3.32
C PHE A 12 -9.91 -4.01 4.81
N LEU A 13 -10.11 -5.29 5.11
CA LEU A 13 -10.53 -5.77 6.44
C LEU A 13 -9.37 -6.48 7.12
N ALA A 14 -9.19 -6.28 8.42
CA ALA A 14 -8.11 -6.91 9.17
C ALA A 14 -8.17 -8.45 9.13
N GLU A 15 -9.38 -9.03 9.17
CA GLU A 15 -9.59 -10.48 9.13
C GLU A 15 -9.23 -11.14 7.78
N ASP A 16 -9.20 -10.35 6.71
CA ASP A 16 -8.81 -10.82 5.37
C ASP A 16 -7.30 -10.63 5.11
N PHE A 17 -6.56 -10.00 6.03
CA PHE A 17 -5.13 -9.82 5.89
C PHE A 17 -4.42 -11.16 6.02
N GLN A 18 -3.48 -11.44 5.11
CA GLN A 18 -2.88 -12.77 5.02
C GLN A 18 -1.69 -12.97 5.96
N ASP A 19 -1.00 -11.88 6.33
CA ASP A 19 0.20 -11.86 7.16
C ASP A 19 -0.11 -11.40 8.59
N ASP A 20 0.92 -11.20 9.43
CA ASP A 20 0.74 -10.62 10.76
C ASP A 20 0.54 -9.10 10.63
N ILE A 21 -0.70 -8.66 10.82
CA ILE A 21 -1.06 -7.25 10.73
C ILE A 21 -0.32 -6.36 11.75
N SER A 22 0.19 -6.94 12.85
CA SER A 22 0.93 -6.18 13.86
C SER A 22 2.28 -5.68 13.36
N GLU A 23 2.82 -6.28 12.29
CA GLU A 23 4.06 -5.85 11.63
C GLU A 23 3.87 -4.62 10.73
N PHE A 24 2.62 -4.20 10.47
CA PHE A 24 2.28 -3.10 9.56
C PHE A 24 1.50 -1.96 10.25
N GLN A 25 1.62 -1.84 11.57
CA GLN A 25 0.87 -0.85 12.36
C GLN A 25 1.22 0.61 12.04
N ASP A 26 2.42 0.85 11.55
CA ASP A 26 2.97 2.10 11.03
C ASP A 26 2.54 2.38 9.58
N ILE A 27 2.40 1.33 8.77
CA ILE A 27 2.01 1.43 7.34
C ILE A 27 0.50 1.67 7.16
N ILE A 28 -0.35 1.05 8.00
CA ILE A 28 -1.80 1.19 7.88
C ILE A 28 -2.28 2.65 7.99
N PRO A 29 -1.81 3.47 8.96
CA PRO A 29 -2.13 4.90 9.02
C PRO A 29 -1.75 5.66 7.75
N ILE A 30 -0.59 5.37 7.15
CA ILE A 30 -0.18 5.99 5.88
C ILE A 30 -1.22 5.65 4.79
N LEU A 31 -1.58 4.38 4.65
CA LEU A 31 -2.61 3.98 3.67
C LEU A 31 -3.97 4.64 3.92
N GLN A 32 -4.35 4.86 5.19
CA GLN A 32 -5.56 5.58 5.57
C GLN A 32 -5.51 7.05 5.14
N ASP A 33 -4.40 7.73 5.37
CA ASP A 33 -4.23 9.14 5.02
C ASP A 33 -4.28 9.36 3.50
N PHE A 34 -3.70 8.45 2.72
CA PHE A 34 -3.67 8.54 1.26
C PHE A 34 -4.85 7.86 0.55
N GLN A 35 -5.80 7.23 1.27
CA GLN A 35 -6.81 6.34 0.67
C GLN A 35 -7.67 7.00 -0.44
N GLU A 36 -7.93 8.31 -0.35
CA GLU A 36 -8.70 9.05 -1.35
C GLU A 36 -7.94 9.32 -2.66
N GLU A 37 -6.60 9.34 -2.60
CA GLU A 37 -5.73 9.55 -3.75
C GLU A 37 -5.37 8.24 -4.46
N LEU A 38 -5.45 7.13 -3.73
CA LEU A 38 -5.08 5.81 -4.22
C LEU A 38 -6.11 5.25 -5.21
N LYS A 39 -5.60 4.53 -6.21
CA LYS A 39 -6.39 3.89 -7.26
C LYS A 39 -6.08 2.41 -7.30
N LEU A 40 -7.14 1.61 -7.41
CA LEU A 40 -7.00 0.19 -7.66
C LEU A 40 -6.95 -0.08 -9.15
N GLU A 41 -5.91 -0.79 -9.57
CA GLU A 41 -5.77 -1.35 -10.90
C GLU A 41 -5.97 -2.86 -10.82
N LYS A 42 -6.53 -3.46 -11.88
CA LYS A 42 -6.66 -4.90 -11.97
C LYS A 42 -5.48 -5.46 -12.75
N ILE A 43 -4.75 -6.38 -12.16
CA ILE A 43 -3.59 -7.05 -12.77
C ILE A 43 -3.79 -8.57 -12.82
N LYS A 44 -2.94 -9.23 -13.60
CA LYS A 44 -2.84 -10.69 -13.66
C LYS A 44 -1.40 -11.10 -13.40
N CYS A 45 -1.17 -11.81 -12.31
CA CYS A 45 0.12 -12.35 -11.93
C CYS A 45 0.50 -13.57 -12.80
N THR A 46 1.79 -13.93 -12.78
CA THR A 46 2.31 -15.09 -13.52
C THR A 46 1.77 -16.40 -12.96
N ASP A 47 1.74 -16.51 -11.62
CA ASP A 47 1.28 -17.68 -10.88
C ASP A 47 -0.10 -17.45 -10.24
N GLU A 48 -0.71 -18.54 -9.75
CA GLU A 48 -1.95 -18.46 -8.99
C GLU A 48 -1.69 -17.90 -7.60
N ASN A 49 -2.66 -17.15 -7.07
CA ASN A 49 -2.53 -16.56 -5.75
C ASN A 49 -2.53 -17.65 -4.67
N ASP A 50 -1.50 -17.66 -3.83
CA ASP A 50 -1.34 -18.63 -2.73
C ASP A 50 -2.47 -18.60 -1.70
N CYS A 51 -3.20 -17.49 -1.64
CA CYS A 51 -4.33 -17.30 -0.74
C CYS A 51 -5.48 -18.31 -0.95
N CYS A 52 -5.68 -18.80 -2.18
CA CYS A 52 -6.78 -19.72 -2.52
C CYS A 52 -6.55 -20.65 -3.72
N PHE A 53 -5.49 -20.44 -4.51
CA PHE A 53 -5.18 -21.21 -5.72
C PHE A 53 -6.35 -21.27 -6.73
N LYS A 54 -7.10 -20.18 -6.89
CA LYS A 54 -8.28 -20.10 -7.80
C LYS A 54 -8.16 -19.06 -8.90
N THR A 55 -7.29 -18.07 -8.72
CA THR A 55 -7.15 -16.95 -9.66
C THR A 55 -5.70 -16.47 -9.68
N LYS A 56 -5.31 -15.87 -10.79
CA LYS A 56 -4.07 -15.08 -10.93
C LYS A 56 -4.35 -13.59 -10.87
N GLU A 57 -5.62 -13.20 -10.77
CA GLU A 57 -6.03 -11.81 -10.84
C GLU A 57 -6.06 -11.16 -9.46
N ASN A 58 -5.55 -9.94 -9.37
CA ASN A 58 -5.53 -9.13 -8.17
C ASN A 58 -5.93 -7.70 -8.49
N TYR A 59 -6.54 -7.03 -7.51
CA TYR A 59 -6.43 -5.58 -7.45
C TYR A 59 -5.06 -5.22 -6.86
N ILE A 60 -4.42 -4.20 -7.42
CA ILE A 60 -3.19 -3.61 -6.90
C ILE A 60 -3.39 -2.12 -6.73
N CYS A 61 -2.82 -1.58 -5.65
CA CYS A 61 -2.64 -0.16 -5.42
C CYS A 61 -1.16 0.07 -5.08
N GLU A 62 -0.61 1.19 -5.50
CA GLU A 62 0.77 1.58 -5.21
C GLU A 62 0.81 3.03 -4.72
N LEU A 63 1.49 3.23 -3.58
CA LEU A 63 1.83 4.53 -3.02
C LEU A 63 3.35 4.66 -3.03
N VAL A 64 3.88 5.59 -3.82
CA VAL A 64 5.33 5.82 -3.94
C VAL A 64 5.70 7.17 -3.36
N GLY A 65 6.79 7.19 -2.60
CA GLY A 65 7.29 8.36 -1.91
C GLY A 65 8.72 8.19 -1.43
N ALA A 66 9.02 8.87 -0.34
CA ALA A 66 10.26 8.70 0.40
C ALA A 66 10.02 8.90 1.90
N LEU A 67 10.88 8.28 2.70
CA LEU A 67 11.01 8.55 4.12
C LEU A 67 12.07 9.62 4.38
N THR A 68 11.89 10.42 5.42
CA THR A 68 12.91 11.32 5.96
C THR A 68 13.82 10.56 6.94
N GLU A 69 14.85 11.22 7.49
CA GLU A 69 15.68 10.63 8.57
C GLU A 69 14.90 10.33 9.86
N ASP A 70 13.73 10.94 10.04
CA ASP A 70 12.82 10.74 11.18
C ASP A 70 11.72 9.71 10.89
N ASP A 71 11.86 8.90 9.83
CA ASP A 71 10.89 7.90 9.35
C ASP A 71 9.50 8.48 8.98
N GLU A 72 9.44 9.77 8.62
CA GLU A 72 8.19 10.38 8.12
C GLU A 72 8.03 10.12 6.62
N PHE A 73 6.89 9.55 6.23
CA PHE A 73 6.58 9.29 4.81
C PHE A 73 6.00 10.53 4.12
N TYR A 74 6.54 10.84 2.94
CA TYR A 74 5.99 11.83 2.02
C TYR A 74 5.80 11.22 0.63
N SER A 75 4.62 11.39 0.05
CA SER A 75 4.35 10.94 -1.31
C SER A 75 5.21 11.71 -2.32
N LEU A 76 5.50 11.09 -3.47
CA LEU A 76 6.20 11.77 -4.56
C LEU A 76 5.51 13.07 -5.01
N LYS A 77 4.18 13.14 -4.87
CA LYS A 77 3.39 14.33 -5.19
C LYS A 77 3.68 15.46 -4.22
N GLU A 78 3.76 15.19 -2.92
CA GLU A 78 4.08 16.18 -1.89
C GLU A 78 5.53 16.67 -2.02
N LEU A 79 6.48 15.76 -2.16
CA LEU A 79 7.90 16.08 -2.34
C LEU A 79 8.11 17.02 -3.54
N ARG A 80 7.39 16.78 -4.64
CA ARG A 80 7.45 17.65 -5.83
C ARG A 80 6.76 18.99 -5.63
N SER A 81 5.69 19.03 -4.84
CA SER A 81 4.91 20.24 -4.61
C SER A 81 5.63 21.23 -3.69
N ASP A 82 6.47 20.73 -2.79
CA ASP A 82 7.27 21.54 -1.86
C ASP A 82 8.78 21.22 -1.93
N TYR A 83 9.31 21.19 -3.16
CA TYR A 83 10.72 20.85 -3.40
C TYR A 83 11.69 21.68 -2.56
N ASN A 84 11.39 22.96 -2.32
CA ASN A 84 12.28 23.85 -1.56
C ASN A 84 12.40 23.48 -0.08
N ARG A 85 11.38 22.85 0.50
CA ARG A 85 11.41 22.35 1.88
C ARG A 85 12.37 21.17 2.01
N PHE A 86 12.31 20.22 1.08
CA PHE A 86 13.05 18.95 1.15
C PHE A 86 14.42 18.97 0.46
N LYS A 87 14.81 20.08 -0.18
CA LYS A 87 16.01 20.15 -1.04
C LYS A 87 17.33 19.78 -0.34
N ASP A 88 17.42 20.02 0.96
CA ASP A 88 18.62 19.76 1.79
C ASP A 88 18.41 18.57 2.75
N GLU A 89 17.26 17.91 2.64
CA GLU A 89 16.87 16.79 3.50
C GLU A 89 17.30 15.45 2.86
N MET A 90 17.75 14.51 3.69
CA MET A 90 18.05 13.16 3.22
C MET A 90 16.75 12.38 3.09
N LEU A 91 16.49 11.88 1.87
CA LEU A 91 15.27 11.17 1.53
C LEU A 91 15.61 9.74 1.10
N TYR A 92 14.92 8.77 1.68
CA TYR A 92 15.06 7.35 1.40
C TYR A 92 13.87 6.89 0.56
N PRO A 93 14.07 6.40 -0.68
CA PRO A 93 12.98 5.91 -1.52
C PRO A 93 12.15 4.84 -0.79
N PHE A 94 10.83 4.99 -0.83
CA PHE A 94 9.91 4.09 -0.14
C PHE A 94 8.63 3.91 -0.95
N GLY A 95 8.19 2.67 -1.09
CA GLY A 95 6.93 2.34 -1.77
C GLY A 95 6.10 1.34 -0.98
N ILE A 96 4.79 1.54 -0.97
CA ILE A 96 3.82 0.63 -0.37
C ILE A 96 2.93 0.10 -1.48
N GLN A 97 2.95 -1.21 -1.71
CA GLN A 97 2.02 -1.89 -2.60
C GLN A 97 1.01 -2.69 -1.79
N VAL A 98 -0.26 -2.59 -2.19
CA VAL A 98 -1.35 -3.36 -1.60
C VAL A 98 -1.97 -4.24 -2.67
N TYR A 99 -1.96 -5.55 -2.45
CA TYR A 99 -2.56 -6.52 -3.35
C TYR A 99 -3.80 -7.13 -2.72
N LYS A 100 -4.90 -7.27 -3.48
CA LYS A 100 -6.13 -7.93 -3.03
C LYS A 100 -6.62 -8.94 -4.07
N CYS A 101 -6.78 -10.19 -3.63
CA CYS A 101 -7.28 -11.27 -4.46
C CYS A 101 -8.73 -11.03 -4.89
N THR A 102 -9.00 -11.13 -6.19
CA THR A 102 -10.35 -10.92 -6.73
C THR A 102 -11.31 -12.10 -6.48
N SER A 103 -10.80 -13.22 -5.98
CA SER A 103 -11.61 -14.43 -5.74
C SER A 103 -12.00 -14.63 -4.26
N CYS A 104 -11.12 -14.32 -3.31
CA CYS A 104 -11.36 -14.57 -1.89
C CYS A 104 -11.16 -13.37 -0.97
N ASN A 105 -10.93 -12.17 -1.54
CA ASN A 105 -10.74 -10.90 -0.82
C ASN A 105 -9.52 -10.80 0.11
N LYS A 106 -8.76 -11.89 0.30
CA LYS A 106 -7.49 -11.86 1.00
C LYS A 106 -6.54 -10.85 0.37
N TRP A 107 -5.78 -10.17 1.21
CA TRP A 107 -4.91 -9.09 0.78
C TRP A 107 -3.61 -9.06 1.58
N ILE A 108 -2.59 -8.46 1.00
CA ILE A 108 -1.23 -8.34 1.54
C ILE A 108 -0.68 -6.94 1.29
N ILE A 109 0.33 -6.56 2.08
CA ILE A 109 1.16 -5.38 1.86
C ILE A 109 2.55 -5.87 1.42
N ASN A 110 3.09 -5.22 0.40
CA ASN A 110 4.48 -5.41 -0.03
C ASN A 110 5.19 -4.05 0.04
N LEU A 111 6.30 -4.00 0.78
CA LEU A 111 7.12 -2.80 0.92
C LEU A 111 8.24 -2.83 -0.13
N LEU A 112 8.45 -1.69 -0.78
CA LEU A 112 9.52 -1.46 -1.73
C LEU A 112 10.54 -0.52 -1.06
N GLU A 113 11.60 -1.11 -0.53
CA GLU A 113 12.70 -0.41 0.15
C GLU A 113 14.00 -0.69 -0.63
N GLU A 114 14.78 0.35 -0.96
CA GLU A 114 16.12 0.25 -1.57
C GLU A 114 17.24 0.71 -0.61
#